data_AF-A0A959A1H5-F1
#
_entry.id   AF-A0A959A1H5-F1
#
_cell.length_a   1.000
_cell.length_b   1.000
_cell.length_c   1.000
_cell.angle_alpha   90.00
_cell.angle_beta   90.00
_cell.angle_gamma   90.00
#
_symmetry.space_group_name_H-M   'P 1'
#
loop_
_entity.id
_entity.type
_entity.pdbx_description
1 polymer ?
#
loop_
_entity_poly.entity_id
_entity_poly.type
_entity_poly.pdbx_seq_one_letter_code
_entity_poly.pdbx_strand_id
1 'polypeptide(L)'
;TDMRAALPNTQLFEREGLKIYITHIAGTPKRYEKGIISKLKEEKPNILVCGHSHILKVMTDKNFNNMLYINPGAAGRHGFHKIRTIIKLELKNKSIAAMQAIELGARSKVL
;
A
#
# COMPACT_ATOMS: atom_id res chain seq x y z
N THR A 1 -10.74 -4.34 19.97
CA THR A 1 -12.07 -4.11 19.37
C THR A 1 -12.45 -2.64 19.31
N ASP A 2 -11.61 -1.72 19.81
CA ASP A 2 -11.81 -0.27 19.66
C ASP A 2 -11.24 0.33 18.36
N MET A 3 -9.98 0.00 18.02
CA MET A 3 -9.29 0.62 16.87
C MET A 3 -9.97 0.38 15.52
N ARG A 4 -10.68 -0.74 15.33
CA ARG A 4 -11.38 -1.03 14.07
C ARG A 4 -12.59 -0.11 13.86
N ALA A 5 -13.24 0.33 14.93
CA ALA A 5 -14.35 1.27 14.85
C ALA A 5 -13.85 2.73 14.72
N ALA A 6 -12.68 3.03 15.28
CA ALA A 6 -12.10 4.37 15.28
C ALA A 6 -11.35 4.75 13.99
N LEU A 7 -10.91 3.78 13.19
CA LEU A 7 -10.13 4.03 11.98
C LEU A 7 -11.01 3.93 10.71
N PRO A 8 -10.83 4.85 9.75
CA PRO A 8 -11.58 4.78 8.50
C PRO A 8 -11.12 3.58 7.66
N ASN A 9 -12.05 2.98 6.92
CA ASN A 9 -11.75 1.87 6.01
C ASN A 9 -10.78 2.27 4.88
N THR A 10 -10.83 3.53 4.48
CA THR A 10 -10.01 4.10 3.42
C THR A 10 -9.55 5.51 3.81
N GLN A 11 -8.45 5.95 3.23
CA GLN A 11 -7.97 7.34 3.37
C GLN A 11 -7.54 7.86 2.01
N LEU A 12 -7.88 9.10 1.74
CA LEU A 12 -7.44 9.82 0.55
C LEU A 12 -6.91 11.18 0.97
N PHE A 13 -5.67 11.45 0.63
CA PHE A 13 -5.02 12.72 0.99
C PHE A 13 -3.94 13.07 -0.03
N GLU A 14 -3.43 14.29 0.07
CA GLU A 14 -2.32 14.75 -0.76
C GLU A 14 -1.07 14.98 0.10
N ARG A 15 0.09 14.60 -0.43
CA ARG A 15 1.39 14.88 0.19
C ARG A 15 2.41 15.18 -0.89
N GLU A 16 3.16 16.27 -0.75
CA GLU A 16 4.15 16.71 -1.76
C GLU A 16 3.56 16.83 -3.17
N GLY A 17 2.28 17.18 -3.30
CA GLY A 17 1.58 17.27 -4.58
C GLY A 17 1.27 15.93 -5.26
N LEU A 18 1.32 14.82 -4.50
CA LEU A 18 0.89 13.49 -4.93
C LEU A 18 -0.38 13.09 -4.17
N LYS A 19 -1.43 12.69 -4.90
CA LYS A 19 -2.65 12.13 -4.32
C LYS A 19 -2.41 10.66 -3.93
N ILE A 20 -2.60 10.35 -2.66
CA ILE A 20 -2.36 9.04 -2.06
C ILE A 20 -3.69 8.47 -1.59
N TYR A 21 -4.00 7.27 -2.08
CA TYR A 21 -5.15 6.50 -1.65
C TYR A 21 -4.70 5.27 -0.87
N ILE A 22 -5.23 5.09 0.33
CA ILE A 22 -4.93 3.97 1.22
C ILE A 22 -6.21 3.17 1.48
N THR A 23 -6.14 1.86 1.32
CA THR A 23 -7.21 0.92 1.72
C THR A 23 -6.58 -0.40 2.12
N HIS A 24 -7.13 -1.11 3.11
CA HIS A 24 -6.52 -2.37 3.56
C HIS A 24 -6.55 -3.46 2.48
N ILE A 25 -7.65 -3.58 1.74
CA ILE A 25 -7.87 -4.62 0.73
C ILE A 25 -8.13 -3.96 -0.62
N ALA A 26 -7.18 -4.08 -1.54
CA ALA A 26 -7.35 -3.61 -2.92
C ALA A 26 -7.38 -4.75 -3.95
N GLY A 27 -6.86 -5.94 -3.62
CA GLY A 27 -6.51 -6.97 -4.59
C GLY A 27 -5.12 -6.70 -5.17
N THR A 28 -4.86 -7.10 -6.40
CA THR A 28 -3.57 -6.86 -7.11
C THR A 28 -3.85 -6.22 -8.47
N PRO A 29 -2.91 -5.48 -9.08
CA PRO A 29 -3.09 -5.00 -10.45
C PRO A 29 -3.52 -6.13 -11.39
N LYS A 30 -4.47 -5.84 -12.29
CA LYS A 30 -5.25 -6.76 -13.14
C LYS A 30 -6.32 -7.62 -12.43
N ARG A 31 -6.34 -7.70 -11.10
CA ARG A 31 -7.31 -8.45 -10.29
C ARG A 31 -7.65 -7.66 -9.02
N TYR A 32 -8.22 -6.48 -9.20
CA TYR A 32 -8.67 -5.64 -8.10
C TYR A 32 -9.97 -6.16 -7.49
N GLU A 33 -10.16 -5.92 -6.20
CA GLU A 33 -11.40 -6.22 -5.50
C GLU A 33 -12.57 -5.38 -6.02
N LYS A 34 -13.79 -5.87 -5.77
CA LYS A 34 -15.02 -5.18 -6.17
C LYS A 34 -15.05 -3.74 -5.62
N GLY A 35 -15.35 -2.78 -6.50
CA GLY A 35 -15.45 -1.35 -6.15
C GLY A 35 -14.13 -0.57 -6.19
N ILE A 36 -12.97 -1.23 -6.12
CA ILE A 36 -11.67 -0.56 -6.17
C ILE A 36 -11.46 0.11 -7.52
N ILE A 37 -11.77 -0.57 -8.63
CA ILE A 37 -11.61 0.00 -9.98
C ILE A 37 -12.42 1.29 -10.13
N SER A 38 -13.67 1.32 -9.64
CA SER A 38 -14.50 2.52 -9.69
C SER A 38 -13.87 3.66 -8.91
N LYS A 39 -13.38 3.38 -7.69
CA LYS A 39 -12.70 4.39 -6.87
C LYS A 39 -11.39 4.88 -7.48
N LEU A 40 -10.60 4.01 -8.09
CA LEU A 40 -9.37 4.42 -8.78
C LEU A 40 -9.64 5.29 -10.00
N LYS A 41 -10.73 5.04 -10.74
CA LYS A 41 -11.15 5.88 -11.88
C LYS A 41 -11.70 7.25 -11.44
N GLU A 42 -12.42 7.27 -10.33
CA GLU A 42 -12.99 8.48 -9.73
C GLU A 42 -11.90 9.36 -9.12
N GLU A 43 -11.11 8.80 -8.21
CA GLU A 43 -10.15 9.58 -7.42
C GLU A 43 -8.85 9.86 -8.17
N LYS A 44 -8.48 9.01 -9.12
CA LYS A 44 -7.24 9.09 -9.92
C LYS A 44 -6.00 9.33 -9.06
N PRO A 45 -5.73 8.49 -8.03
CA PRO A 45 -4.58 8.69 -7.16
C PRO A 45 -3.27 8.45 -7.93
N ASN A 46 -2.21 9.15 -7.52
CA ASN A 46 -0.86 8.87 -8.00
C ASN A 46 -0.28 7.61 -7.34
N ILE A 47 -0.65 7.35 -6.09
CA ILE A 47 -0.18 6.20 -5.31
C ILE A 47 -1.38 5.51 -4.65
N LEU A 48 -1.46 4.19 -4.83
CA LEU A 48 -2.35 3.30 -4.06
C LEU A 48 -1.51 2.48 -3.08
N VAL A 49 -1.84 2.56 -1.78
CA VAL A 49 -1.26 1.71 -0.74
C VAL A 49 -2.30 0.72 -0.23
N CYS A 50 -1.97 -0.57 -0.22
CA CYS A 50 -2.84 -1.60 0.30
C CYS A 50 -2.09 -2.72 1.05
N GLY A 51 -2.83 -3.70 1.57
CA GLY A 51 -2.28 -4.80 2.35
C GLY A 51 -3.01 -6.12 2.14
N HIS A 52 -3.38 -6.78 3.24
CA HIS A 52 -4.09 -8.06 3.31
C HIS A 52 -3.32 -9.32 2.87
N SER A 53 -2.68 -9.30 1.70
CA SER A 53 -1.99 -10.50 1.17
C SER A 53 -0.72 -10.90 1.93
N HIS A 54 -0.15 -9.97 2.70
CA HIS A 54 1.17 -10.08 3.34
C HIS A 54 2.34 -10.23 2.35
N ILE A 55 2.13 -9.96 1.06
CA ILE A 55 3.15 -10.09 0.01
C ILE A 55 3.60 -8.68 -0.38
N LEU A 56 4.87 -8.39 -0.12
CA LEU A 56 5.53 -7.17 -0.62
C LEU A 56 5.40 -7.12 -2.14
N LYS A 57 4.82 -6.04 -2.66
CA LYS A 57 4.65 -5.83 -4.10
C LYS A 57 4.59 -4.35 -4.42
N VAL A 58 5.51 -3.91 -5.27
CA VAL A 58 5.52 -2.55 -5.82
C VAL A 58 5.52 -2.65 -7.32
N MET A 59 4.61 -1.95 -7.99
CA MET A 59 4.60 -1.86 -9.44
C MET A 59 3.80 -0.66 -9.94
N THR A 60 4.14 -0.17 -11.12
CA THR A 60 3.33 0.82 -11.82
C THR A 60 2.16 0.14 -12.52
N ASP A 61 0.94 0.62 -12.29
CA ASP A 61 -0.26 0.22 -13.02
C ASP A 61 -0.57 1.23 -14.12
N LYS A 62 -0.23 0.86 -15.36
CA LYS A 62 -0.42 1.71 -16.54
C LYS A 62 -1.90 1.98 -16.87
N ASN A 63 -2.83 1.18 -16.35
CA ASN A 63 -4.26 1.35 -16.62
C ASN A 63 -4.88 2.51 -15.84
N PHE A 64 -4.18 3.02 -14.82
CA PHE A 64 -4.65 4.10 -13.95
C PHE A 64 -3.64 5.24 -13.94
N ASN A 65 -3.37 5.85 -15.10
CA ASN A 65 -2.48 7.01 -15.25
C ASN A 65 -1.06 6.81 -14.69
N ASN A 66 -0.48 5.62 -14.90
CA ASN A 66 0.81 5.23 -14.32
C ASN A 66 0.85 5.34 -12.79
N MET A 67 -0.28 5.09 -12.12
CA MET A 67 -0.38 5.02 -10.66
C MET A 67 0.61 3.99 -10.12
N LEU A 68 1.29 4.34 -9.03
CA LEU A 68 2.12 3.40 -8.29
C LEU A 68 1.25 2.58 -7.33
N TYR A 69 1.21 1.27 -7.54
CA TYR A 69 0.64 0.31 -6.60
C TYR A 69 1.72 -0.11 -5.59
N ILE A 70 1.38 -0.04 -4.30
CA ILE A 70 2.25 -0.42 -3.19
C ILE A 70 1.50 -1.36 -2.24
N ASN A 71 2.04 -2.55 -2.03
CA ASN A 71 1.75 -3.39 -0.88
C ASN A 71 3.05 -3.60 -0.10
N PRO A 72 3.18 -3.11 1.14
CA PRO A 72 4.43 -3.20 1.91
C PRO A 72 4.67 -4.59 2.48
N GLY A 73 3.77 -5.54 2.26
CA GLY A 73 3.79 -6.85 2.92
C GLY A 73 3.28 -6.73 4.35
N ALA A 74 3.99 -7.35 5.30
CA ALA A 74 3.54 -7.40 6.69
C ALA A 74 4.71 -7.25 7.66
N ALA A 75 4.58 -6.35 8.63
CA ALA A 75 5.57 -6.11 9.67
C ALA A 75 5.26 -6.82 11.00
N GLY A 76 4.03 -7.35 11.14
CA GLY A 76 3.58 -8.04 12.35
C GLY A 76 4.24 -9.41 12.52
N ARG A 77 4.05 -10.03 13.70
CA ARG A 77 4.57 -11.38 14.00
C ARG A 77 3.57 -12.50 13.70
N HIS A 78 2.37 -12.13 13.27
CA HIS A 78 1.27 -13.04 12.98
C HIS A 78 0.93 -13.02 11.48
N GLY A 79 0.44 -14.16 10.97
CA GLY A 79 0.07 -14.35 9.56
C GLY A 79 0.98 -15.32 8.82
N PHE A 80 0.89 -15.30 7.48
CA PHE A 80 1.49 -16.32 6.61
C PHE A 80 2.79 -15.88 5.91
N HIS A 81 3.28 -14.67 6.15
CA HIS A 81 4.53 -14.20 5.56
C HIS A 81 5.75 -14.90 6.19
N LYS A 82 6.79 -15.14 5.38
CA LYS A 82 8.06 -15.71 5.84
C LYS A 82 8.96 -14.63 6.46
N ILE A 83 9.10 -13.51 5.75
CA ILE A 83 9.91 -12.36 6.14
C ILE A 83 8.97 -11.18 6.44
N ARG A 84 9.28 -10.43 7.48
CA ARG A 84 8.58 -9.18 7.81
C ARG A 84 9.12 -8.06 6.95
N THR A 85 8.25 -7.27 6.35
CA THR A 85 8.65 -6.19 5.44
C THR A 85 7.91 -4.90 5.75
N ILE A 86 8.59 -3.79 5.49
CA ILE A 86 8.01 -2.45 5.40
C ILE A 86 8.55 -1.75 4.15
N ILE A 87 7.86 -0.71 3.70
CA ILE A 87 8.36 0.20 2.69
C ILE A 87 8.57 1.57 3.32
N LYS A 88 9.76 2.14 3.12
CA LYS A 88 10.03 3.55 3.37
C LYS A 88 9.94 4.30 2.05
N LEU A 89 9.11 5.34 2.02
CA LEU A 89 8.89 6.18 0.86
C LEU A 89 9.27 7.62 1.18
N GLU A 90 10.10 8.23 0.33
CA GLU A 90 10.43 9.65 0.38
C GLU A 90 9.78 10.35 -0.80
N LEU A 91 8.98 11.37 -0.52
CA LEU A 91 8.31 12.20 -1.51
C LEU A 91 8.94 13.58 -1.50
N LYS A 92 9.12 14.15 -2.70
CA LYS A 92 9.65 15.51 -2.87
C LYS A 92 9.15 16.09 -4.17
N ASN A 93 8.58 17.29 -4.14
CA ASN A 93 8.23 18.07 -5.33
C ASN A 93 7.47 17.25 -6.41
N LYS A 94 6.32 16.67 -6.06
CA LYS A 94 5.47 15.85 -6.96
C LYS A 94 6.14 14.57 -7.49
N SER A 95 7.19 14.09 -6.83
CA SER A 95 7.90 12.88 -7.23
C SER A 95 8.25 12.01 -6.04
N ILE A 96 8.56 10.75 -6.34
CA ILE A 96 9.13 9.82 -5.36
C ILE A 96 10.64 9.99 -5.46
N ALA A 97 11.25 10.57 -4.42
CA ALA A 97 12.67 10.82 -4.35
C ALA A 97 13.46 9.54 -4.03
N ALA A 98 12.91 8.71 -3.14
CA ALA A 98 13.52 7.43 -2.76
C ALA A 98 12.46 6.43 -2.32
N MET A 99 12.76 5.14 -2.51
CA MET A 99 11.95 4.04 -1.99
C MET A 99 12.85 2.90 -1.56
N GLN A 100 12.56 2.34 -0.38
CA GLN A 100 13.29 1.20 0.16
C GLN A 100 12.29 0.13 0.62
N ALA A 101 12.48 -1.10 0.15
CA ALA A 101 11.90 -2.27 0.79
C ALA A 101 12.86 -2.74 1.89
N ILE A 102 12.37 -2.77 3.13
CA ILE A 102 13.18 -3.10 4.31
C ILE A 102 12.68 -4.42 4.87
N GLU A 103 13.58 -5.40 4.97
CA GLU A 103 13.32 -6.65 5.66
C GLU A 103 13.63 -6.52 7.15
N LEU A 104 12.68 -6.91 7.99
CA LEU A 104 12.79 -6.90 9.46
C LEU A 104 13.11 -8.30 10.00
N GLY A 105 13.58 -9.21 9.13
CA GLY A 105 13.87 -10.60 9.44
C GLY A 105 12.65 -11.53 9.44
N ALA A 106 12.86 -12.79 9.82
CA ALA A 106 11.82 -13.81 9.84
C ALA A 106 10.66 -13.43 10.77
N ARG A 107 9.43 -13.79 10.37
CA ARG A 107 8.17 -13.50 11.12
C ARG A 107 8.24 -13.81 12.61
N SER A 108 8.82 -14.94 12.96
CA SER A 108 8.84 -15.44 14.34
C SER A 108 10.06 -15.01 15.14
N LYS A 109 11.10 -14.43 14.51
CA LYS A 109 12.35 -14.11 15.19
C LYS A 109 12.14 -12.97 16.18
N VAL A 110 12.45 -13.21 17.46
CA VAL A 110 12.67 -12.15 18.45
C VAL A 110 14.05 -11.56 18.12
N LEU A 111 14.16 -10.23 18.03
CA LEU A 111 15.47 -9.58 17.96
C LEU A 111 16.24 -9.83 19.25
#